data_AF-A0A3D2CC18-F1
#
_entry.id   AF-A0A3D2CC18-F1
#
_cell.length_a   1.000
_cell.length_b   1.000
_cell.length_c   1.000
_cell.angle_alpha   90.00
_cell.angle_beta   90.00
_cell.angle_gamma   90.00
#
_symmetry.space_group_name_H-M   'P 1'
#
loop_
_entity.id
_entity.type
_entity.pdbx_description
1 polymer ?
#
loop_
_entity_poly.entity_id
_entity_poly.type
_entity_poly.pdbx_seq_one_letter_code
_entity_poly.pdbx_strand_id
1 'polypeptide(L)'
;GIDNNCDGLTDFVGSLDGTWSTAVGDGAAPGDWACDRSWVLDGVWDQALCPDCTLSFWMESVDDPTADPMGCALPSEEGFGLHVIESAAGGHYLGITYRYTYIYYGYSYYYYGTPAGVYTEYELTRMPSIAVTWDGATIQFEDGPLDQSDGSGNYLSDWLGFSGVME
;
A
#
# COMPACT_ATOMS: atom_id res chain seq x y z
N GLY A 1 20.56 13.08 -1.81
CA GLY A 1 19.39 13.70 -2.45
C GLY A 1 19.49 15.21 -2.41
N ILE A 2 18.43 15.88 -2.84
CA ILE A 2 18.32 17.34 -2.96
C ILE A 2 17.04 17.73 -2.23
N ASP A 3 17.09 18.60 -1.23
CA ASP A 3 15.90 19.22 -0.61
C ASP A 3 15.31 20.24 -1.60
N ASN A 4 14.41 19.77 -2.47
CA ASN A 4 13.76 20.53 -3.54
C ASN A 4 12.42 21.14 -3.11
N ASN A 5 11.85 20.72 -1.97
CA ASN A 5 10.62 21.27 -1.41
C ASN A 5 10.84 22.17 -0.17
N CYS A 6 12.08 22.33 0.30
CA CYS A 6 12.50 23.13 1.45
C CYS A 6 11.89 22.67 2.79
N ASP A 7 11.55 21.40 2.94
CA ASP A 7 11.03 20.85 4.21
C ASP A 7 12.16 20.46 5.20
N GLY A 8 13.43 20.58 4.78
CA GLY A 8 14.59 20.21 5.58
C GLY A 8 14.94 18.73 5.51
N LEU A 9 14.22 17.95 4.69
CA LEU A 9 14.51 16.57 4.35
C LEU A 9 15.25 16.52 3.01
N THR A 10 16.12 15.53 2.88
CA THR A 10 16.83 15.31 1.62
C THR A 10 15.91 14.56 0.67
N ASP A 11 15.34 15.21 -0.35
CA ASP A 11 14.48 14.48 -1.29
C ASP A 11 15.32 13.41 -2.01
N PHE A 12 14.84 12.18 -1.88
CA PHE A 12 15.34 11.04 -2.61
C PHE A 12 14.68 11.03 -3.97
N VAL A 13 15.49 10.99 -5.03
CA VAL A 13 15.03 10.54 -6.34
C VAL A 13 15.53 9.11 -6.44
N GLY A 14 14.64 8.14 -6.35
CA GLY A 14 15.00 6.74 -6.29
C GLY A 14 13.82 5.82 -6.60
N SER A 15 14.11 4.54 -6.74
CA SER A 15 13.11 3.48 -6.83
C SER A 15 13.00 2.73 -5.51
N LEU A 16 11.90 1.99 -5.34
CA LEU A 16 11.67 1.10 -4.22
C LEU A 16 11.23 -0.25 -4.78
N ASP A 17 12.11 -1.24 -4.72
CA ASP A 17 11.77 -2.60 -5.14
C ASP A 17 11.43 -3.41 -3.88
N GLY A 18 10.27 -4.06 -3.87
CA GLY A 18 9.80 -4.70 -2.65
C GLY A 18 8.85 -5.85 -2.86
N THR A 19 8.50 -6.49 -1.75
CA THR A 19 7.53 -7.58 -1.71
C THR A 19 6.43 -7.23 -0.72
N TRP A 20 5.20 -7.15 -1.21
CA TRP A 20 4.00 -7.08 -0.38
C TRP A 20 3.51 -8.49 -0.13
N SER A 21 3.21 -8.86 1.12
CA SER A 21 2.75 -10.21 1.48
C SER A 21 1.52 -10.15 2.36
N THR A 22 0.62 -11.11 2.19
CA THR A 22 -0.61 -11.24 2.98
C THR A 22 -0.86 -12.70 3.32
N ALA A 23 -1.26 -12.94 4.57
CA ALA A 23 -1.71 -14.25 5.05
C ALA A 23 -3.05 -14.08 5.77
N VAL A 24 -4.11 -14.68 5.23
CA VAL A 24 -5.48 -14.56 5.76
C VAL A 24 -6.13 -15.94 5.83
N GLY A 25 -6.73 -16.28 6.97
CA GLY A 25 -7.51 -17.50 7.08
C GLY A 25 -7.68 -18.01 8.49
N ASP A 26 -8.40 -19.13 8.58
CA ASP A 26 -8.58 -19.93 9.79
C ASP A 26 -8.22 -21.37 9.45
N GLY A 27 -7.29 -21.94 10.21
CA GLY A 27 -6.74 -23.26 9.98
C GLY A 27 -6.63 -24.11 11.25
N ALA A 28 -6.61 -25.43 11.08
CA ALA A 28 -6.44 -26.35 12.21
C ALA A 28 -4.99 -26.41 12.73
N ALA A 29 -4.05 -25.81 12.00
CA ALA A 29 -2.64 -25.73 12.35
C ALA A 29 -2.04 -24.40 11.87
N PRO A 30 -0.93 -23.93 12.49
CA PRO A 30 -0.17 -22.80 11.96
C PRO A 30 0.24 -23.01 10.51
N GLY A 31 0.12 -21.98 9.68
CA GLY A 31 0.40 -22.03 8.24
C GLY A 31 -0.72 -22.57 7.36
N ASP A 32 -1.84 -23.02 7.93
CA ASP A 32 -3.02 -23.46 7.17
C ASP A 32 -3.92 -22.24 6.86
N TRP A 33 -3.47 -21.42 5.92
CA TRP A 33 -4.15 -20.17 5.55
C TRP A 33 -5.04 -20.37 4.32
N ALA A 34 -6.20 -19.69 4.32
CA ALA A 34 -7.07 -19.65 3.16
C ALA A 34 -6.46 -18.82 2.00
N CYS A 35 -5.58 -17.89 2.36
CA CYS A 35 -4.85 -17.00 1.49
C CYS A 35 -3.40 -16.88 2.00
N ASP A 36 -2.44 -17.15 1.12
CA ASP A 36 -1.01 -16.89 1.33
C ASP A 36 -0.44 -16.36 0.02
N ARG A 37 -0.17 -15.05 -0.07
CA ARG A 37 0.27 -14.43 -1.32
C ARG A 37 1.31 -13.34 -1.11
N SER A 38 2.20 -13.26 -2.08
CA SER A 38 3.20 -12.21 -2.19
C SER A 38 3.22 -11.63 -3.60
N TRP A 39 3.33 -10.30 -3.69
CA TRP A 39 3.50 -9.55 -4.94
C TRP A 39 4.86 -8.89 -4.94
N VAL A 40 5.57 -9.02 -6.07
CA VAL A 40 6.77 -8.22 -6.33
C VAL A 40 6.32 -6.87 -6.87
N LEU A 41 6.74 -5.81 -6.20
CA LEU A 41 6.35 -4.44 -6.50
C LEU A 41 7.57 -3.60 -6.88
N ASP A 42 7.41 -2.79 -7.90
CA ASP A 42 8.36 -1.73 -8.25
C ASP A 42 7.72 -0.38 -7.91
N GLY A 43 8.49 0.45 -7.21
CA GLY A 43 8.08 1.75 -6.71
C GLY A 43 8.89 2.86 -7.35
N VAL A 44 8.23 3.94 -7.78
CA VAL A 44 8.91 5.16 -8.24
C VAL A 44 8.59 6.29 -7.28
N TRP A 45 9.62 6.99 -6.81
CA TRP A 45 9.41 8.15 -5.94
C TRP A 45 8.55 9.22 -6.63
N ASP A 46 7.50 9.65 -5.92
CA ASP A 46 6.59 10.71 -6.36
C ASP A 46 6.07 11.51 -5.17
N GLN A 47 6.72 12.63 -4.87
CA GLN A 47 6.33 13.53 -3.79
C GLN A 47 4.98 14.22 -4.03
N ALA A 48 4.50 14.28 -5.29
CA ALA A 48 3.21 14.92 -5.57
C ALA A 48 2.03 14.14 -4.99
N LEU A 49 2.20 12.84 -4.73
CA LEU A 49 1.19 11.99 -4.09
C LEU A 49 0.99 12.32 -2.61
N CYS A 50 2.06 12.70 -1.92
CA CYS A 50 2.00 13.16 -0.53
C CYS A 50 3.13 14.15 -0.22
N PRO A 51 2.89 15.46 -0.39
CA PRO A 51 3.91 16.48 -0.17
C PRO A 51 4.46 16.54 1.26
N ASP A 52 3.63 16.18 2.24
CA ASP A 52 3.96 16.21 3.67
C ASP A 52 4.47 14.85 4.20
N CYS A 53 4.71 13.88 3.33
CA CYS A 53 5.24 12.56 3.71
C CYS A 53 6.78 12.55 3.64
N THR A 54 7.40 11.77 4.54
CA THR A 54 8.86 11.60 4.58
C THR A 54 9.37 10.89 3.33
N LEU A 55 8.67 9.85 2.89
CA LEU A 55 8.89 9.18 1.61
C LEU A 55 7.54 8.88 0.98
N SER A 56 7.49 8.92 -0.36
CA SER A 56 6.29 8.66 -1.14
C SER A 56 6.68 7.96 -2.44
N PHE A 57 6.14 6.76 -2.66
CA PHE A 57 6.39 5.97 -3.86
C PHE A 57 5.06 5.56 -4.50
N TRP A 58 4.96 5.67 -5.83
CA TRP A 58 3.91 4.98 -6.58
C TRP A 58 4.36 3.55 -6.87
N MET A 59 3.63 2.58 -6.35
CA MET A 59 3.91 1.15 -6.44
C MET A 59 3.06 0.49 -7.52
N GLU A 60 3.68 -0.32 -8.36
CA GLU A 60 3.03 -1.16 -9.36
C GLU A 60 3.48 -2.62 -9.20
N SER A 61 2.57 -3.57 -9.46
CA SER A 61 2.89 -5.00 -9.41
C SER A 61 3.64 -5.42 -10.67
N VAL A 62 4.80 -6.04 -10.50
CA VAL A 62 5.64 -6.55 -11.60
C VAL A 62 5.24 -7.96 -12.00
N ASP A 63 4.81 -8.76 -11.03
CA ASP A 63 4.30 -10.11 -11.24
C ASP A 63 3.05 -10.30 -10.39
N ASP A 64 1.92 -10.60 -11.04
CA ASP A 64 0.67 -10.90 -10.36
C ASP A 64 0.53 -12.44 -10.30
N PRO A 65 0.69 -13.07 -9.13
CA PRO A 65 0.45 -14.50 -9.01
C PRO A 65 -1.00 -14.76 -9.43
N THR A 66 -1.20 -15.61 -10.44
CA THR A 66 -2.51 -15.89 -11.08
C THR A 66 -3.68 -15.85 -10.10
N ALA A 67 -4.70 -15.04 -10.42
CA ALA A 67 -5.88 -14.75 -9.61
C ALA A 67 -6.46 -15.97 -8.87
N ASP A 68 -6.51 -15.91 -7.54
CA ASP A 68 -7.48 -16.69 -6.74
C ASP A 68 -8.68 -15.82 -6.39
N PRO A 69 -9.88 -16.42 -6.28
CA PRO A 69 -11.04 -15.72 -5.78
C PRO A 69 -11.05 -15.72 -4.25
N MET A 70 -10.95 -14.51 -3.69
CA MET A 70 -11.32 -14.11 -2.32
C MET A 70 -10.24 -14.24 -1.23
N GLY A 71 -9.91 -13.11 -0.61
CA GLY A 71 -9.23 -13.02 0.68
C GLY A 71 -7.86 -12.33 0.65
N CYS A 72 -7.12 -12.46 -0.45
CA CYS A 72 -5.83 -11.79 -0.64
C CYS A 72 -6.05 -10.46 -1.37
N ALA A 73 -5.61 -9.35 -0.80
CA ALA A 73 -5.72 -8.05 -1.46
C ALA A 73 -4.36 -7.35 -1.46
N LEU A 74 -3.86 -7.09 -2.67
CA LEU A 74 -2.99 -5.95 -2.89
C LEU A 74 -3.84 -4.68 -2.70
N PRO A 75 -3.30 -3.57 -2.16
CA PRO A 75 -4.09 -2.35 -1.95
C PRO A 75 -4.84 -1.86 -3.19
N SER A 76 -4.29 -2.09 -4.39
CA SER A 76 -4.95 -1.77 -5.66
C SER A 76 -4.33 -2.59 -6.80
N GLU A 77 -5.16 -3.10 -7.69
CA GLU A 77 -4.72 -3.76 -8.94
C GLU A 77 -4.14 -2.76 -9.95
N GLU A 78 -4.53 -1.48 -9.88
CA GLU A 78 -4.08 -0.41 -10.80
C GLU A 78 -2.83 0.34 -10.28
N GLY A 79 -2.22 -0.16 -9.20
CA GLY A 79 -1.14 0.52 -8.47
C GLY A 79 -1.65 1.40 -7.33
N PHE A 80 -0.76 1.71 -6.38
CA PHE A 80 -1.07 2.48 -5.17
C PHE A 80 0.13 3.27 -4.69
N GLY A 81 -0.10 4.36 -3.93
CA GLY A 81 0.98 5.09 -3.26
C GLY A 81 1.34 4.43 -1.93
N LEU A 82 2.63 4.17 -1.68
CA LEU A 82 3.17 3.76 -0.39
C LEU A 82 3.93 4.93 0.23
N HIS A 83 3.53 5.29 1.45
CA HIS A 83 4.03 6.47 2.15
C HIS A 83 4.64 6.12 3.49
N VAL A 84 5.79 6.71 3.77
CA VAL A 84 6.40 6.73 5.09
C VAL A 84 6.12 8.08 5.72
N ILE A 85 5.41 8.08 6.85
CA ILE A 85 4.93 9.31 7.49
C ILE A 85 5.48 9.43 8.89
N GLU A 86 6.04 10.58 9.25
CA GLU A 86 6.51 10.85 10.60
C GLU A 86 5.36 10.86 11.61
N SER A 87 5.56 10.16 12.73
CA SER A 87 4.67 10.17 13.89
C SER A 87 5.01 11.31 14.83
N ALA A 88 3.99 11.97 15.41
CA ALA A 88 4.18 12.99 16.43
C ALA A 88 4.88 12.46 17.71
N ALA A 89 4.86 11.15 17.93
CA ALA A 89 5.55 10.49 19.04
C ALA A 89 7.01 10.11 18.72
N GLY A 90 7.48 10.41 17.50
CA GLY A 90 8.73 9.91 16.93
C GLY A 90 8.55 8.56 16.21
N GLY A 91 9.40 8.31 15.22
CA GLY A 91 9.30 7.15 14.32
C GLY A 91 8.39 7.40 13.12
N HIS A 92 8.10 6.33 12.36
CA HIS A 92 7.31 6.42 11.14
C HIS A 92 6.16 5.42 11.14
N TYR A 93 5.10 5.73 10.39
CA TYR A 93 3.96 4.86 10.16
C TYR A 93 3.54 4.85 8.69
N LEU A 94 2.74 3.85 8.31
CA LEU A 94 2.31 3.64 6.94
C LEU A 94 1.21 4.61 6.52
N GLY A 95 1.32 5.14 5.31
CA GLY A 95 0.19 5.67 4.56
C GLY A 95 0.03 4.94 3.23
N ILE A 96 -1.22 4.79 2.77
CA ILE A 96 -1.52 4.22 1.47
C ILE A 96 -2.39 5.20 0.69
N THR A 97 -1.98 5.55 -0.53
CA THR A 97 -2.84 6.29 -1.47
C THR A 97 -3.50 5.34 -2.43
N TYR A 98 -4.82 5.34 -2.45
CA TYR A 98 -5.62 4.61 -3.44
C TYR A 98 -5.94 5.53 -4.61
N ARG A 99 -5.95 4.96 -5.82
CA ARG A 99 -6.38 5.65 -7.04
C ARG A 99 -7.79 5.19 -7.39
N TYR A 100 -8.71 6.15 -7.50
CA TYR A 100 -10.07 5.90 -7.95
C TYR A 100 -10.28 6.55 -9.31
N THR A 101 -10.65 5.75 -10.30
CA THR A 101 -11.03 6.24 -11.62
C THR A 101 -12.53 6.12 -11.79
N TYR A 102 -13.24 7.23 -11.96
CA TYR A 102 -14.68 7.21 -12.25
C TYR A 102 -15.04 8.02 -13.49
N ILE A 103 -16.06 7.51 -14.19
CA ILE A 103 -16.61 8.13 -15.40
C ILE A 103 -17.81 8.97 -14.97
N TYR A 104 -17.69 10.29 -15.07
CA TYR A 104 -18.81 11.18 -14.82
C TYR A 104 -19.65 11.29 -16.09
N TYR A 105 -20.94 10.96 -15.98
CA TYR A 105 -21.90 11.19 -17.05
C TYR A 105 -22.58 12.53 -16.81
N GLY A 106 -22.25 13.52 -17.65
CA GLY A 106 -22.84 14.85 -17.55
C GLY A 106 -24.29 14.85 -17.99
N TYR A 107 -25.16 15.48 -17.19
CA TYR A 107 -26.54 15.78 -17.58
C TYR A 107 -26.56 17.09 -18.38
N SER A 108 -26.87 17.03 -19.68
CA SER A 108 -27.31 18.20 -20.43
C SER A 108 -28.78 18.05 -20.81
N TYR A 109 -29.54 19.14 -20.78
CA TYR A 109 -31.00 19.18 -20.90
C TYR A 109 -31.58 18.54 -22.19
N TYR A 110 -30.74 18.13 -23.14
CA TYR A 110 -31.12 17.58 -24.44
C TYR A 110 -30.48 16.23 -24.82
N TYR A 111 -29.57 15.67 -24.01
CA TYR A 111 -28.94 14.38 -24.31
C TYR A 111 -28.65 13.60 -23.02
N TYR A 112 -29.18 12.37 -22.93
CA TYR A 112 -28.71 11.35 -21.99
C TYR A 112 -27.57 10.57 -22.66
N GLY A 113 -26.43 10.43 -21.98
CA GLY A 113 -25.49 9.35 -22.27
C GLY A 113 -24.13 9.67 -22.90
N THR A 114 -23.66 10.92 -22.88
CA THR A 114 -22.25 11.21 -23.26
C THR A 114 -21.37 11.27 -22.00
N PRO A 115 -20.30 10.46 -21.89
CA PRO A 115 -19.31 10.63 -20.82
C PRO A 115 -18.76 12.06 -20.86
N ALA A 116 -18.89 12.80 -19.75
CA ALA A 116 -18.42 14.18 -19.66
C ALA A 116 -16.93 14.26 -19.31
N GLY A 117 -16.36 13.19 -18.76
CA GLY A 117 -14.94 13.07 -18.49
C GLY A 117 -14.61 11.79 -17.70
N VAL A 118 -13.35 11.37 -17.78
CA VAL A 118 -12.75 10.40 -16.85
C VAL A 118 -12.03 11.23 -15.80
N TYR A 119 -12.39 11.04 -14.53
CA TYR A 119 -11.76 11.71 -13.40
C TYR A 119 -10.96 10.68 -12.62
N THR A 120 -9.73 11.03 -12.29
CA THR A 120 -8.87 10.26 -11.40
C THR A 120 -8.72 11.03 -10.10
N GLU A 121 -9.14 10.43 -9.00
CA GLU A 121 -8.95 10.94 -7.65
C GLU A 121 -7.98 10.05 -6.89
N TYR A 122 -7.25 10.67 -5.97
CA TYR A 122 -6.31 10.00 -5.08
C TYR A 122 -6.76 10.23 -3.64
N GLU A 123 -6.84 9.16 -2.85
CA GLU A 123 -7.21 9.23 -1.44
C GLU A 123 -6.08 8.65 -0.59
N LEU A 124 -5.47 9.49 0.23
CA LEU A 124 -4.48 9.06 1.22
C LEU A 124 -5.18 8.55 2.49
N THR A 125 -5.03 7.25 2.75
CA THR A 125 -5.39 6.62 4.02
C THR A 125 -4.15 6.55 4.92
N ARG A 126 -4.22 7.22 6.08
CA ARG A 126 -3.17 7.20 7.11
C ARG A 126 -3.41 6.04 8.07
N MET A 127 -2.40 5.19 8.28
CA MET A 127 -2.50 3.98 9.11
C MET A 127 -1.54 4.05 10.31
N PRO A 128 -1.84 4.87 11.34
CA PRO A 128 -0.93 5.12 12.46
C PRO A 128 -0.68 3.89 13.35
N SER A 129 -1.47 2.82 13.21
CA SER A 129 -1.25 1.54 13.91
C SER A 129 -0.10 0.72 13.29
N ILE A 130 0.25 0.97 12.04
CA ILE A 130 1.26 0.19 11.30
C ILE A 130 2.59 0.94 11.35
N ALA A 131 3.46 0.50 12.27
CA ALA A 131 4.78 1.09 12.41
C ALA A 131 5.67 0.70 11.21
N VAL A 132 6.36 1.69 10.65
CA VAL A 132 7.31 1.48 9.56
C VAL A 132 8.73 1.60 10.09
N THR A 133 9.52 0.57 9.83
CA THR A 133 10.97 0.59 10.05
C THR A 133 11.65 1.05 8.77
N TRP A 134 12.47 2.10 8.89
CA TRP A 134 13.26 2.63 7.80
C TRP A 134 14.66 2.99 8.29
N ASP A 135 15.69 2.43 7.65
CA ASP A 135 17.10 2.62 8.02
C ASP A 135 17.90 3.48 7.03
N GLY A 136 17.21 4.09 6.06
CA GLY A 136 17.83 4.87 4.98
C GLY A 136 18.04 4.08 3.69
N ALA A 137 17.94 2.75 3.70
CA ALA A 137 18.06 1.91 2.50
C ALA A 137 16.93 0.90 2.37
N THR A 138 16.33 0.46 3.48
CA THR A 138 15.28 -0.55 3.50
C THR A 138 14.04 -0.03 4.21
N ILE A 139 12.87 -0.41 3.70
CA ILE A 139 11.56 -0.11 4.30
C ILE A 139 10.90 -1.43 4.65
N GLN A 140 10.45 -1.57 5.89
CA GLN A 140 9.77 -2.77 6.38
C GLN A 140 8.61 -2.43 7.31
N PHE A 141 7.53 -3.20 7.20
CA PHE A 141 6.45 -3.20 8.18
C PHE A 141 5.74 -4.55 8.18
N GLU A 142 5.10 -4.86 9.31
CA GLU A 142 4.18 -5.98 9.47
C GLU A 142 3.01 -5.48 10.32
N ASP A 143 1.80 -5.94 10.03
CA ASP A 143 0.62 -5.66 10.83
C ASP A 143 -0.31 -6.88 10.90
N GLY A 144 -1.02 -6.98 12.01
CA GLY A 144 -2.02 -8.01 12.24
C GLY A 144 -1.48 -9.34 12.80
N PRO A 145 -2.38 -10.22 13.25
CA PRO A 145 -2.02 -11.52 13.82
C PRO A 145 -1.66 -12.53 12.72
N LEU A 146 -0.58 -13.30 12.97
CA LEU A 146 -0.20 -14.46 12.18
C LEU A 146 -0.25 -15.70 13.07
N ASP A 147 -1.02 -16.72 12.67
CA ASP A 147 -1.20 -17.97 13.41
C ASP A 147 -1.57 -17.75 14.89
N GLN A 148 -2.47 -16.81 15.17
CA GLN A 148 -2.95 -16.57 16.51
C GLN A 148 -3.97 -17.62 16.92
N SER A 149 -3.69 -18.39 17.97
CA SER A 149 -4.68 -19.35 18.50
C SER A 149 -5.93 -18.63 19.01
N ASP A 150 -7.09 -19.13 18.61
CA ASP A 150 -8.41 -18.62 19.05
C ASP A 150 -8.90 -19.24 20.37
N GLY A 151 -8.16 -20.21 20.90
CA GLY A 151 -8.50 -20.96 22.11
C GLY A 151 -9.51 -22.10 21.91
N SER A 152 -10.02 -22.31 20.70
CA SER A 152 -10.93 -23.41 20.33
C SER A 152 -10.23 -24.59 19.64
N GLY A 153 -8.93 -24.44 19.34
CA GLY A 153 -8.12 -25.41 18.62
C GLY A 153 -7.78 -24.97 17.19
N ASN A 154 -8.20 -23.77 16.81
CA ASN A 154 -7.95 -23.14 15.52
C ASN A 154 -6.90 -22.03 15.63
N TYR A 155 -6.35 -21.64 14.48
CA TYR A 155 -5.35 -20.59 14.32
C TYR A 155 -5.84 -19.59 13.28
N LEU A 156 -5.96 -18.33 13.70
CA LEU A 156 -6.43 -17.22 12.88
C LEU A 156 -5.24 -16.39 12.38
N SER A 157 -5.27 -16.05 11.09
CA SER A 157 -4.35 -15.12 10.46
C SER A 157 -5.13 -14.02 9.75
N ASP A 158 -4.72 -12.78 9.99
CA ASP A 158 -5.11 -11.58 9.26
C ASP A 158 -3.87 -10.67 9.26
N TRP A 159 -2.87 -11.09 8.51
CA TRP A 159 -1.54 -10.51 8.53
C TRP A 159 -1.18 -9.90 7.18
N LEU A 160 -0.51 -8.77 7.24
CA LEU A 160 0.10 -8.12 6.09
C LEU A 160 1.55 -7.73 6.42
N GLY A 161 2.39 -7.76 5.41
CA GLY A 161 3.78 -7.33 5.55
C GLY A 161 4.34 -6.77 4.26
N PHE A 162 5.38 -5.95 4.41
CA PHE A 162 6.16 -5.43 3.30
C PHE A 162 7.63 -5.39 3.67
N SER A 163 8.48 -5.71 2.70
CA SER A 163 9.91 -5.45 2.76
C SER A 163 10.38 -4.96 1.40
N GLY A 164 11.07 -3.83 1.37
CA GLY A 164 11.63 -3.27 0.15
C GLY A 164 12.97 -2.59 0.35
N VAL A 165 13.70 -2.42 -0.74
CA VAL A 165 15.02 -1.79 -0.82
C VAL A 165 14.91 -0.58 -1.74
N MET A 166 15.48 0.53 -1.30
CA MET A 166 15.56 1.76 -2.08
C MET A 166 16.87 1.80 -2.87
N GLU A 167 16.81 2.28 -4.11
CA GLU A 167 17.98 2.47 -5.00
C GLU A 167 18.13 3.92 -5.48
#